data_AF-A0A661YUW5-F1
#
_entry.id   AF-A0A661YUW5-F1
#
_cell.length_a   1.000
_cell.length_b   1.000
_cell.length_c   1.000
_cell.angle_alpha   90.00
_cell.angle_beta   90.00
_cell.angle_gamma   90.00
#
_symmetry.space_group_name_H-M   'P 1'
#
loop_
_entity.id
_entity.type
_entity.pdbx_description
1 polymer ?
#
loop_
_entity_poly.entity_id
_entity_poly.type
_entity_poly.pdbx_seq_one_letter_code
_entity_poly.pdbx_strand_id
1 'polypeptide(L)' 'DAEQGVIDSQHRVFGYKNMYVFDGSAISANPGVNPSLSITAMTERGMTFIPKKL' A
#
# COMPACT_ATOMS: atom_id res chain seq x y z
N ASP A 1 -9.63 -0.72 -10.02
CA ASP A 1 -10.64 0.16 -9.39
C ASP A 1 -11.16 -0.56 -8.14
N ALA A 2 -12.21 -0.03 -7.50
CA ALA A 2 -12.80 -0.64 -6.31
C ALA A 2 -13.50 -1.99 -6.56
N GLU A 3 -13.76 -2.36 -7.82
CA GLU A 3 -14.35 -3.67 -8.15
C GLU A 3 -13.31 -4.80 -8.11
N GLN A 4 -12.03 -4.45 -8.28
CA GLN A 4 -10.92 -5.40 -8.39
C GLN A 4 -9.90 -5.29 -7.24
N GLY A 5 -10.12 -4.43 -6.25
CA GLY A 5 -9.18 -4.24 -5.16
C GLY A 5 -9.67 -3.30 -4.05
N VAL A 6 -8.95 -3.30 -2.93
CA VAL A 6 -9.27 -2.50 -1.73
C VAL A 6 -8.53 -1.18 -1.69
N ILE A 7 -7.32 -1.13 -2.27
CA ILE A 7 -6.46 0.06 -2.32
C ILE A 7 -6.07 0.41 -3.75
N ASP A 8 -5.70 1.66 -3.98
CA ASP A 8 -5.06 2.09 -5.22
C ASP A 8 -3.52 1.95 -5.19
N SER A 9 -2.87 2.36 -6.28
CA SER A 9 -1.40 2.30 -6.45
C SER A 9 -0.59 3.23 -5.51
N GLN A 10 -1.28 4.07 -4.74
CA GLN A 10 -0.73 4.94 -3.72
C GLN A 10 -1.17 4.52 -2.31
N HIS A 11 -1.66 3.28 -2.17
CA HIS A 11 -2.08 2.67 -0.91
C HIS A 11 -3.28 3.34 -0.24
N ARG A 12 -4.06 4.16 -0.96
CA ARG A 12 -5.31 4.76 -0.44
C ARG A 12 -6.44 3.75 -0.51
N VAL A 13 -7.20 3.61 0.57
CA VAL A 13 -8.39 2.75 0.59
C VAL A 13 -9.53 3.40 -0.19
N PHE A 14 -10.12 2.66 -1.13
CA PHE A 14 -11.27 3.16 -1.89
C PHE A 14 -12.46 3.44 -0.95
N GLY A 15 -13.12 4.58 -1.13
CA GLY A 15 -14.29 4.97 -0.32
C GLY A 15 -13.97 5.58 1.04
N TYR A 16 -12.70 5.63 1.47
CA TYR A 16 -12.31 6.20 2.75
C TYR A 16 -11.35 7.38 2.57
N LYS A 17 -11.65 8.49 3.25
CA LYS A 17 -10.76 9.65 3.29
C LYS A 17 -9.66 9.42 4.31
N ASN A 18 -8.41 9.71 3.93
CA ASN A 18 -7.24 9.64 4.80
C ASN A 18 -6.98 8.25 5.42
N MET A 19 -7.42 7.17 4.77
CA MET A 19 -7.17 5.80 5.19
C MET A 19 -6.23 5.11 4.19
N TYR A 20 -5.23 4.41 4.73
CA TYR A 20 -4.17 3.77 3.93
C TYR A 20 -3.83 2.39 4.50
N VAL A 21 -3.30 1.50 3.66
CA VAL A 21 -2.82 0.16 4.08
C VAL A 21 -1.39 -0.06 3.59
N PHE A 22 -0.48 -0.36 4.52
CA PHE A 22 0.95 -0.59 4.28
C PHE A 22 1.41 -1.88 4.95
N ASP A 23 1.06 -3.01 4.35
CA ASP A 23 1.43 -4.34 4.86
C ASP A 23 1.50 -5.38 3.73
N GLY A 24 1.58 -6.66 4.10
CA GLY A 24 1.60 -7.77 3.15
C GLY A 24 0.31 -7.97 2.36
N SER A 25 -0.84 -7.46 2.80
CA SER A 25 -2.10 -7.60 2.05
C SER A 25 -2.12 -6.75 0.78
N ALA A 26 -1.23 -5.74 0.68
CA ALA A 26 -1.06 -4.94 -0.53
C ALA A 26 -0.31 -5.67 -1.66
N ILE A 27 0.26 -6.86 -1.38
CA ILE A 27 0.96 -7.65 -2.39
C ILE A 27 -0.06 -8.46 -3.20
N SER A 28 -0.23 -8.13 -4.48
CA SER A 28 -1.24 -8.76 -5.36
C SER A 28 -1.03 -10.25 -5.64
N ALA A 29 0.17 -10.77 -5.42
CA ALA A 29 0.52 -12.17 -5.68
C ALA A 29 1.68 -12.63 -4.79
N ASN A 30 1.72 -13.92 -4.46
CA ASN A 30 2.79 -14.48 -3.65
C ASN A 30 4.14 -14.38 -4.38
N PRO A 31 5.16 -13.71 -3.81
CA PRO A 31 6.49 -13.59 -4.43
C PRO A 31 7.31 -14.90 -4.39
N GLY A 32 6.84 -15.95 -3.70
CA GLY A 32 7.52 -17.24 -3.59
C GLY A 32 8.70 -17.25 -2.61
N VAL A 33 9.00 -16.11 -1.99
CA VAL A 33 10.07 -15.90 -1.00
C VAL A 33 9.53 -15.02 0.14
N ASN A 34 10.35 -14.79 1.18
CA ASN A 34 9.99 -13.89 2.27
C ASN A 34 9.71 -12.47 1.71
N PRO A 35 8.50 -11.91 1.90
CA PRO A 35 8.12 -10.62 1.33
C PRO A 35 8.62 -9.41 2.13
N SER A 36 9.41 -9.58 3.20
CA SER A 36 9.76 -8.51 4.14
C SER A 36 10.31 -7.25 3.45
N LEU A 37 11.31 -7.39 2.57
CA LEU A 37 11.90 -6.25 1.86
C LEU A 37 10.96 -5.66 0.80
N SER A 38 10.07 -6.47 0.21
CA SER A 38 9.03 -5.96 -0.69
C SER A 38 8.03 -5.10 0.05
N ILE A 39 7.61 -5.51 1.26
CA ILE A 39 6.73 -4.72 2.13
C ILE A 39 7.43 -3.41 2.54
N THR A 40 8.70 -3.48 2.93
CA THR A 40 9.50 -2.28 3.28
C THR A 40 9.56 -1.31 2.11
N ALA A 41 9.95 -1.77 0.91
CA ALA A 41 10.09 -0.91 -0.26
C ALA A 41 8.76 -0.25 -0.68
N MET A 42 7.64 -1.00 -0.66
CA MET A 42 6.32 -0.43 -0.95
C MET A 42 5.90 0.61 0.10
N THR A 43 6.15 0.32 1.37
CA THR A 43 5.87 1.25 2.48
C THR A 43 6.67 2.54 2.33
N GLU A 44 7.98 2.44 2.12
CA GLU A 44 8.86 3.59 1.89
C GLU A 44 8.37 4.43 0.71
N ARG A 45 8.08 3.79 -0.42
CA ARG A 45 7.51 4.47 -1.60
C ARG A 45 6.21 5.18 -1.25
N GLY A 46 5.28 4.51 -0.59
CA GLY A 46 3.97 5.08 -0.29
C GLY A 46 4.00 6.25 0.69
N MET A 47 4.90 6.20 1.68
CA MET A 47 5.13 7.32 2.60
C MET A 47 5.58 8.59 1.89
N THR A 48 6.24 8.50 0.72
CA THR A 48 6.61 9.70 -0.07
C THR A 48 5.42 10.49 -0.59
N PHE A 49 4.24 9.88 -0.68
CA PHE A 49 3.01 10.53 -1.10
C PHE A 49 2.23 11.16 0.06
N ILE A 50 2.61 10.86 1.31
CA ILE A 50 1.94 11.42 2.49
C ILE A 50 2.55 12.79 2.79
N PRO A 51 1.73 13.85 2.90
CA PRO A 51 2.21 15.16 3.31
C PRO A 51 2.91 15.08 4.67
N LYS A 52 4.08 15.73 4.78
CA LYS A 52 4.75 15.85 6.08
C LYS A 52 3.83 16.61 7.04
N LYS A 53 3.77 16.13 8.28
CA LYS A 53 3.22 16.95 9.36
C LYS A 53 4.14 18.17 9.52
N LEU A 54 3.53 19.36 9.47
CA LEU A 54 4.16 20.63 9.80
C LEU A 54 4.19 20.82 11.31
#